data_AF-A0A7J7S0K8-F1
#
_entry.id   AF-A0A7J7S0K8-F1
#
_cell.length_a   1.000
_cell.length_b   1.000
_cell.length_c   1.000
_cell.angle_alpha   90.00
_cell.angle_beta   90.00
_cell.angle_gamma   90.00
#
_symmetry.space_group_name_H-M   'P 1'
#
loop_
_entity.id
_entity.type
_entity.pdbx_description
1 polymer ?
#
loop_
_entity_poly.entity_id
_entity_poly.type
_entity_poly.pdbx_seq_one_letter_code
_entity_poly.pdbx_strand_id
1 'polypeptide(L)'
;MAAVFDLDLETEEGSEGEGEGEGEPEFSPADACPLADLRAAGLEPAGHYEEVELTETSVNPGPERIGPHCFELLRVLGKGGYGKVFQVRKVQGTNSGRIYAMKVLRKAKIVRNAKDTAHTRAERNILESVKHPFIVELAYAFQTGGKLYLILECLSGGELFTHLEREGIFLEDTACFYLAEITLALGHLHSQGIIYRDLKPENIMLNSQGHIKLTDFGLCKESIHEGAVTHTFCGTIEYMAPEILVRSGHNRAVDWWSLGTLMYDMLTGSAISEAEPQPADGGRPGGRR
;
A
#
# COMPACT_ATOMS: atom_id res chain seq x y z
N MET A 1 -9.50 -24.72 28.79
CA MET A 1 -9.36 -25.68 27.67
C MET A 1 -8.73 -24.92 26.52
N ALA A 2 -7.44 -25.12 26.32
CA ALA A 2 -6.67 -24.51 25.25
C ALA A 2 -6.73 -25.44 24.04
N ALA A 3 -7.19 -24.92 22.90
CA ALA A 3 -7.02 -25.60 21.63
C ALA A 3 -5.71 -25.10 21.03
N VAL A 4 -4.68 -25.93 21.13
CA VAL A 4 -3.48 -25.86 20.29
C VAL A 4 -3.93 -26.30 18.90
N PHE A 5 -3.86 -25.39 17.94
CA PHE A 5 -3.90 -25.75 16.52
C PHE A 5 -2.54 -25.44 15.93
N ASP A 6 -1.69 -26.46 15.92
CA ASP A 6 -0.74 -26.67 14.83
C ASP A 6 -1.56 -26.73 13.52
N LEU A 7 -1.11 -26.03 12.50
CA LEU A 7 -1.51 -26.35 11.14
C LEU A 7 -0.42 -25.93 10.16
N ASP A 8 0.09 -26.99 9.55
CA ASP A 8 1.08 -27.07 8.50
C ASP A 8 0.76 -26.16 7.31
N LEU A 9 1.81 -25.52 6.81
CA LEU A 9 1.81 -24.83 5.52
C LEU A 9 2.25 -25.83 4.45
N GLU A 10 1.31 -26.51 3.83
CA GLU A 10 1.35 -27.17 2.52
C GLU A 10 0.02 -27.92 2.39
N THR A 11 -0.91 -27.55 1.50
CA THR A 11 -0.89 -27.87 0.07
C THR A 11 -2.00 -27.08 -0.65
N GLU A 12 -1.76 -26.74 -1.91
CA GLU A 12 -2.69 -26.89 -3.05
C GLU A 12 -2.03 -26.25 -4.27
N GLU A 13 -1.30 -27.08 -5.02
CA GLU A 13 -1.09 -26.87 -6.46
C GLU A 13 -2.33 -27.39 -7.17
N GLY A 14 -2.92 -26.53 -8.00
CA GLY A 14 -4.05 -26.87 -8.86
C GLY A 14 -3.60 -27.74 -10.02
N SER A 15 -4.41 -28.77 -10.31
CA SER A 15 -4.33 -29.58 -11.50
C SER A 15 -4.79 -28.80 -12.73
N GLU A 16 -3.93 -28.68 -13.74
CA GLU A 16 -4.33 -28.66 -15.15
C GLU A 16 -3.41 -29.62 -15.91
N GLY A 17 -4.03 -30.52 -16.68
CA GLY A 17 -3.39 -31.70 -17.24
C GLY A 17 -2.71 -31.49 -18.59
N GLU A 18 -1.69 -32.33 -18.77
CA GLU A 18 -1.28 -33.08 -19.97
C GLU A 18 -0.53 -32.36 -21.11
N GLY A 19 0.73 -32.80 -21.29
CA GLY A 19 1.57 -32.51 -22.44
C GLY A 19 3.02 -32.99 -22.29
N GLU A 20 3.19 -34.32 -22.22
CA GLU A 20 4.34 -35.17 -22.66
C GLU A 20 5.82 -34.69 -22.51
N GLY A 21 6.63 -35.53 -21.84
CA GLY A 21 7.93 -35.95 -22.41
C GLY A 21 9.22 -35.62 -21.64
N GLU A 22 9.85 -36.69 -21.12
CA GLU A 22 11.31 -36.92 -21.02
C GLU A 22 12.09 -36.53 -19.74
N GLY A 23 12.42 -37.56 -18.93
CA GLY A 23 13.78 -37.84 -18.45
C GLY A 23 14.21 -37.29 -17.09
N GLU A 24 14.03 -38.06 -16.01
CA GLU A 24 14.77 -37.86 -14.75
C GLU A 24 16.22 -38.38 -14.85
N PRO A 25 17.17 -37.74 -14.15
CA PRO A 25 18.28 -38.45 -13.53
C PRO A 25 18.16 -38.41 -11.99
N GLU A 26 18.21 -39.58 -11.37
CA GLU A 26 18.37 -39.78 -9.93
C GLU A 26 19.61 -39.06 -9.39
N PHE A 27 19.49 -38.36 -8.25
CA PHE A 27 20.64 -37.87 -7.48
C PHE A 27 20.61 -38.40 -6.04
N SER A 28 21.73 -39.02 -5.64
CA SER A 28 21.95 -39.66 -4.35
C SER A 28 22.30 -38.65 -3.24
N PRO A 29 22.12 -38.98 -1.96
CA PRO A 29 22.21 -38.04 -0.83
C PRO A 29 23.66 -37.72 -0.39
N ALA A 30 24.56 -37.43 -1.34
CA ALA A 30 25.96 -37.09 -1.05
C ALA A 30 26.35 -35.63 -1.30
N ASP A 31 25.45 -34.77 -1.83
CA ASP A 31 25.75 -33.35 -2.09
C ASP A 31 25.26 -32.40 -0.97
N ALA A 32 25.44 -32.82 0.27
CA ALA A 32 25.37 -31.90 1.41
C ALA A 32 26.67 -31.06 1.45
N CYS A 33 26.71 -29.93 0.74
CA CYS A 33 27.75 -28.93 0.97
C CYS A 33 27.50 -28.20 2.30
N PRO A 34 28.43 -28.24 3.27
CA PRO A 34 28.26 -27.59 4.56
C PRO A 34 28.50 -26.08 4.41
N LEU A 35 27.52 -25.29 4.84
CA LEU A 35 27.49 -23.82 4.86
C LEU A 35 28.50 -23.19 5.86
N ALA A 36 29.60 -23.87 6.17
CA ALA A 36 30.62 -23.45 7.13
C ALA A 36 31.89 -22.86 6.48
N ASP A 37 32.16 -23.12 5.20
CA ASP A 37 33.45 -22.75 4.57
C ASP A 37 33.44 -21.44 3.74
N LEU A 38 32.30 -20.74 3.66
CA LEU A 38 32.19 -19.47 2.93
C LEU A 38 32.80 -18.25 3.68
N ARG A 39 33.28 -18.41 4.92
CA ARG A 39 33.99 -17.35 5.65
C ARG A 39 35.48 -17.23 5.29
N ALA A 40 36.05 -18.17 4.54
CA ALA A 40 37.48 -18.17 4.21
C ALA A 40 37.81 -17.53 2.84
N ALA A 41 36.81 -17.09 2.06
CA ALA A 41 37.03 -16.68 0.67
C ALA A 41 37.07 -15.16 0.41
N GLY A 42 36.92 -14.29 1.42
CA GLY A 42 37.13 -12.84 1.28
C GLY A 42 36.28 -12.15 0.19
N LEU A 43 35.19 -12.78 -0.25
CA LEU A 43 34.29 -12.25 -1.27
C LEU A 43 33.13 -11.54 -0.55
N GLU A 44 33.28 -10.23 -0.39
CA GLU A 44 32.18 -9.35 0.03
C GLU A 44 31.04 -9.44 -1.00
N PRO A 45 29.80 -9.76 -0.61
CA PRO A 45 28.66 -9.61 -1.50
C PRO A 45 28.46 -8.12 -1.79
N ALA A 46 28.70 -7.72 -3.03
CA ALA A 46 28.44 -6.38 -3.53
C ALA A 46 26.93 -6.11 -3.50
N GLY A 47 26.50 -5.45 -2.42
CA GLY A 47 25.13 -4.97 -2.22
C GLY A 47 24.93 -4.73 -0.73
N HIS A 48 25.12 -3.50 -0.27
CA HIS A 48 24.83 -3.12 1.11
C HIS A 48 23.32 -3.25 1.33
N TYR A 49 22.87 -4.35 1.93
CA TYR A 49 21.48 -4.54 2.34
C TYR A 49 21.32 -3.98 3.74
N GLU A 50 20.80 -2.76 3.86
CA GLU A 50 20.43 -2.20 5.16
C GLU A 50 19.14 -2.85 5.67
N GLU A 51 19.19 -3.48 6.84
CA GLU A 51 17.97 -3.85 7.55
C GLU A 51 17.22 -2.58 7.97
N VAL A 52 15.91 -2.56 7.75
CA VAL A 52 15.05 -1.43 8.15
C VAL A 52 14.95 -1.41 9.68
N GLU A 53 15.79 -0.63 10.33
CA GLU A 53 15.82 -0.51 11.80
C GLU A 53 14.57 0.20 12.31
N LEU A 54 13.80 -0.46 13.19
CA LEU A 54 12.64 0.13 13.87
C LEU A 54 13.09 0.76 15.18
N THR A 55 12.91 2.07 15.33
CA THR A 55 13.18 2.76 16.58
C THR A 55 11.95 2.72 17.48
N GLU A 56 12.07 2.11 18.67
CA GLU A 56 10.99 1.96 19.66
C GLU A 56 10.48 3.30 20.24
N THR A 57 11.17 4.40 19.95
CA THR A 57 11.01 5.70 20.62
C THR A 57 9.72 6.46 20.30
N SER A 58 9.00 6.13 19.22
CA SER A 58 7.85 6.93 18.78
C SER A 58 6.56 6.14 18.51
N VAL A 59 6.63 4.91 17.96
CA VAL A 59 5.41 4.09 17.72
C VAL A 59 5.00 3.20 18.91
N ASN A 60 5.96 2.72 19.72
CA ASN A 60 5.67 1.82 20.84
C ASN A 60 6.03 2.48 22.19
N PRO A 61 5.39 3.61 22.58
CA PRO A 61 5.73 4.30 23.81
C PRO A 61 5.30 3.45 25.02
N GLY A 62 6.26 2.79 25.66
CA GLY A 62 6.03 2.08 26.92
C GLY A 62 6.98 0.90 27.15
N PRO A 63 6.94 0.30 28.34
CA PRO A 63 7.75 -0.89 28.66
C PRO A 63 7.20 -2.18 28.02
N GLU A 64 6.06 -2.12 27.34
CA GLU A 64 5.41 -3.29 26.75
C GLU A 64 6.17 -3.73 25.50
N ARG A 65 6.73 -4.93 25.53
CA ARG A 65 7.40 -5.53 24.37
C ARG A 65 6.35 -6.00 23.35
N ILE A 66 6.07 -5.17 22.35
CA ILE A 66 5.13 -5.50 21.29
C ILE A 66 5.75 -6.49 20.30
N GLY A 67 5.03 -7.56 19.98
CA GLY A 67 5.45 -8.52 18.96
C GLY A 67 4.28 -9.34 18.40
N PRO A 68 4.54 -10.31 17.52
CA PRO A 68 3.48 -11.10 16.87
C PRO A 68 2.55 -11.81 17.87
N HIS A 69 3.11 -12.29 18.98
CA HIS A 69 2.39 -13.01 20.04
C HIS A 69 1.36 -12.15 20.79
N CYS A 70 1.41 -10.83 20.66
CA CYS A 70 0.43 -9.92 21.24
C CYS A 70 -0.88 -9.86 20.44
N PHE A 71 -0.95 -10.50 19.27
CA PHE A 71 -2.06 -10.38 18.32
C PHE A 71 -2.59 -11.74 17.88
N GLU A 72 -3.90 -11.93 18.02
CA GLU A 72 -4.66 -13.04 17.45
C GLU A 72 -5.09 -12.70 16.02
N LEU A 73 -4.79 -13.58 15.06
CA LEU A 73 -5.22 -13.44 13.68
C LEU A 73 -6.70 -13.84 13.54
N LEU A 74 -7.53 -12.99 12.94
CA LEU A 74 -8.96 -13.26 12.75
C LEU A 74 -9.28 -13.65 11.31
N ARG A 75 -8.95 -12.77 10.34
CA ARG A 75 -9.18 -13.02 8.91
C ARG A 75 -8.19 -12.27 8.04
N VAL A 76 -8.09 -12.66 6.78
CA VAL A 76 -7.32 -11.93 5.76
C VAL A 76 -8.18 -10.79 5.22
N LEU A 77 -7.63 -9.58 5.19
CA LEU A 77 -8.24 -8.40 4.57
C LEU A 77 -7.73 -8.19 3.14
N GLY A 78 -6.46 -8.52 2.88
CA GLY A 78 -5.87 -8.37 1.55
C GLY A 78 -4.61 -9.20 1.36
N LYS A 79 -4.32 -9.56 0.10
CA LYS A 79 -3.08 -10.24 -0.31
C LYS A 79 -2.48 -9.46 -1.46
N GLY A 80 -1.21 -9.06 -1.33
CA GLY A 80 -0.48 -8.33 -2.37
C GLY A 80 0.91 -8.92 -2.62
N GLY A 81 1.60 -8.40 -3.62
CA GLY A 81 2.94 -8.88 -4.01
C GLY A 81 3.95 -8.84 -2.86
N TYR A 82 3.89 -7.80 -2.02
CA TYR A 82 4.84 -7.54 -0.94
C TYR A 82 4.45 -8.17 0.41
N GLY A 83 3.19 -8.56 0.58
CA GLY A 83 2.69 -8.93 1.91
C GLY A 83 1.23 -9.34 1.98
N LYS A 84 0.75 -9.53 3.20
CA LYS A 84 -0.65 -9.82 3.52
C LYS A 84 -1.14 -8.84 4.58
N VAL A 85 -2.40 -8.44 4.49
CA VAL A 85 -3.08 -7.64 5.50
C VAL A 85 -4.08 -8.54 6.23
N PHE A 86 -4.02 -8.54 7.55
CA PHE A 86 -4.90 -9.34 8.41
C PHE A 86 -5.72 -8.44 9.33
N GLN A 87 -6.96 -8.81 9.59
CA GLN A 87 -7.67 -8.31 10.75
C GLN A 87 -7.18 -9.08 11.97
N VAL A 88 -6.80 -8.36 13.03
CA VAL A 88 -6.23 -8.95 14.24
C VAL A 88 -6.86 -8.36 15.48
N ARG A 89 -6.83 -9.13 16.57
CA ARG A 89 -7.21 -8.68 17.91
C ARG A 89 -5.98 -8.63 18.80
N LYS A 90 -5.73 -7.49 19.46
CA LYS A 90 -4.69 -7.43 20.50
C LYS A 90 -5.16 -8.22 21.72
N VAL A 91 -4.38 -9.17 22.21
CA VAL A 91 -4.81 -10.12 23.28
C VAL A 91 -4.14 -9.87 24.63
N GLN A 92 -3.14 -8.99 24.69
CA GLN A 92 -2.36 -8.71 25.90
C GLN A 92 -2.11 -7.20 26.04
N GLY A 93 -1.78 -6.74 27.25
CA GLY A 93 -1.34 -5.37 27.54
C GLY A 93 -2.38 -4.27 27.28
N THR A 94 -1.90 -3.04 27.04
CA THR A 94 -2.78 -1.88 26.81
C THR A 94 -3.57 -2.06 25.51
N ASN A 95 -4.84 -1.66 25.47
CA ASN A 95 -5.74 -1.88 24.33
C ASN A 95 -6.06 -3.36 24.03
N SER A 96 -5.93 -4.27 25.00
CA SER A 96 -6.39 -5.65 24.85
C SER A 96 -7.88 -5.69 24.46
N GLY A 97 -8.23 -6.61 23.57
CA GLY A 97 -9.55 -6.75 22.95
C GLY A 97 -9.76 -5.89 21.69
N ARG A 98 -8.96 -4.84 21.47
CA ARG A 98 -9.10 -3.92 20.32
C ARG A 98 -8.71 -4.60 19.01
N ILE A 99 -9.46 -4.27 17.96
CA ILE A 99 -9.26 -4.78 16.60
C ILE A 99 -8.37 -3.82 15.80
N TYR A 100 -7.44 -4.40 15.04
CA TYR A 100 -6.50 -3.69 14.18
C TYR A 100 -6.38 -4.35 12.81
N ALA A 101 -5.80 -3.63 11.86
CA ALA A 101 -5.28 -4.18 10.62
C ALA A 101 -3.77 -4.40 10.75
N MET A 102 -3.28 -5.61 10.51
CA MET A 102 -1.86 -5.97 10.54
C MET A 102 -1.36 -6.16 9.11
N LYS A 103 -0.55 -5.23 8.62
CA LYS A 103 0.17 -5.34 7.35
C LYS A 103 1.50 -6.04 7.60
N VAL A 104 1.67 -7.23 7.02
CA VAL A 104 2.88 -8.07 7.15
C VAL A 104 3.65 -8.07 5.85
N LEU A 105 4.83 -7.46 5.86
CA LEU A 105 5.70 -7.31 4.69
C LEU A 105 6.91 -8.23 4.79
N ARG A 106 7.30 -8.87 3.69
CA ARG A 106 8.47 -9.79 3.66
C ARG A 106 9.75 -9.01 3.38
N LYS A 107 10.71 -8.98 4.33
CA LYS A 107 12.00 -8.28 4.17
C LYS A 107 12.76 -8.73 2.93
N ALA A 108 12.82 -10.04 2.69
CA ALA A 108 13.50 -10.59 1.51
C ALA A 108 12.92 -10.12 0.16
N LYS A 109 11.64 -9.71 0.11
CA LYS A 109 11.06 -9.12 -1.11
C LYS A 109 11.39 -7.63 -1.24
N ILE A 110 11.44 -6.92 -0.11
CA ILE A 110 11.77 -5.49 -0.03
C ILE A 110 13.24 -5.24 -0.36
N VAL A 111 14.16 -6.01 0.23
CA VAL A 111 15.62 -5.82 0.15
C VAL A 111 16.18 -6.14 -1.25
N ARG A 112 15.47 -6.94 -2.05
CA ARG A 112 15.86 -7.22 -3.44
C ARG A 112 15.88 -5.97 -4.32
N ASN A 113 15.20 -4.91 -3.91
CA ASN A 113 15.10 -3.67 -4.66
C ASN A 113 15.33 -2.48 -3.73
N ALA A 114 16.41 -1.73 -3.98
CA ALA A 114 16.75 -0.54 -3.19
C ALA A 114 15.62 0.50 -3.19
N LYS A 115 14.85 0.58 -4.29
CA LYS A 115 13.68 1.46 -4.40
C LYS A 115 12.58 1.03 -3.42
N ASP A 116 12.30 -0.27 -3.32
CA ASP A 116 11.25 -0.82 -2.44
C ASP A 116 11.63 -0.70 -0.96
N THR A 117 12.94 -0.81 -0.66
CA THR A 117 13.48 -0.56 0.68
C THR A 117 13.28 0.90 1.10
N ALA A 118 13.60 1.85 0.22
CA ALA A 118 13.37 3.26 0.46
C ALA A 118 11.87 3.58 0.63
N HIS A 119 11.00 3.00 -0.20
CA HIS A 119 9.55 3.16 -0.10
C HIS A 119 8.98 2.63 1.22
N THR A 120 9.37 1.43 1.64
CA THR A 120 8.92 0.84 2.91
C THR A 120 9.34 1.67 4.11
N ARG A 121 10.55 2.24 4.08
CA ARG A 121 11.05 3.13 5.14
C ARG A 121 10.28 4.44 5.18
N ALA A 122 10.02 5.05 4.02
CA ALA A 122 9.23 6.28 3.91
C ALA A 122 7.79 6.08 4.39
N GLU A 123 7.12 5.00 3.97
CA GLU A 123 5.76 4.66 4.42
C GLU A 123 5.67 4.63 5.95
N ARG A 124 6.61 3.94 6.59
CA ARG A 124 6.68 3.89 8.05
C ARG A 124 6.90 5.27 8.67
N ASN A 125 7.90 6.00 8.22
CA ASN A 125 8.26 7.31 8.79
C ASN A 125 7.09 8.31 8.68
N ILE A 126 6.38 8.29 7.56
CA ILE A 126 5.18 9.09 7.33
C ILE A 126 4.08 8.69 8.32
N LEU A 127 3.76 7.39 8.39
CA LEU A 127 2.72 6.89 9.28
C LEU A 127 3.02 7.11 10.77
N GLU A 128 4.29 7.20 11.15
CA GLU A 128 4.73 7.50 12.52
C GLU A 128 4.63 8.99 12.86
N SER A 129 4.87 9.88 11.89
CA SER A 129 4.86 11.34 12.09
C SER A 129 3.50 11.99 11.88
N VAL A 130 2.65 11.40 11.03
CA VAL A 130 1.36 11.98 10.64
C VAL A 130 0.25 11.55 11.59
N LYS A 131 -0.47 12.54 12.14
CA LYS A 131 -1.67 12.32 12.96
C LYS A 131 -2.79 13.24 12.49
N HIS A 132 -3.80 12.67 11.85
CA HIS A 132 -4.91 13.42 11.28
C HIS A 132 -6.19 12.58 11.28
N PRO A 133 -7.39 13.17 11.54
CA PRO A 133 -8.64 12.42 11.58
C PRO A 133 -8.95 11.64 10.29
N PHE A 134 -8.46 12.14 9.14
CA PHE A 134 -8.73 11.57 7.82
C PHE A 134 -7.54 10.80 7.22
N ILE A 135 -6.56 10.42 8.04
CA ILE A 135 -5.42 9.58 7.65
C ILE A 135 -5.38 8.36 8.57
N VAL A 136 -5.04 7.19 8.02
CA VAL A 136 -4.94 5.96 8.80
C VAL A 136 -3.85 6.07 9.87
N GLU A 137 -4.19 5.70 11.10
CA GLU A 137 -3.26 5.71 12.24
C GLU A 137 -2.42 4.43 12.31
N LEU A 138 -1.11 4.58 12.46
CA LEU A 138 -0.19 3.51 12.86
C LEU A 138 -0.15 3.41 14.39
N ALA A 139 -0.74 2.35 14.93
CA ALA A 139 -0.80 2.09 16.36
C ALA A 139 0.48 1.45 16.91
N TYR A 140 1.07 0.51 16.16
CA TYR A 140 2.29 -0.20 16.56
C TYR A 140 3.12 -0.58 15.33
N ALA A 141 4.43 -0.68 15.49
CA ALA A 141 5.32 -1.22 14.47
C ALA A 141 6.39 -2.12 15.10
N PHE A 142 6.64 -3.29 14.53
CA PHE A 142 7.69 -4.21 15.01
C PHE A 142 8.22 -5.07 13.86
N GLN A 143 9.37 -5.72 14.07
CA GLN A 143 10.02 -6.56 13.07
C GLN A 143 10.48 -7.87 13.67
N THR A 144 10.58 -8.89 12.82
CA THR A 144 11.25 -10.15 13.11
C THR A 144 12.36 -10.38 12.08
N GLY A 145 13.08 -11.50 12.17
CA GLY A 145 14.21 -11.79 11.27
C GLY A 145 13.87 -11.67 9.77
N GLY A 146 12.63 -12.02 9.36
CA GLY A 146 12.24 -12.00 7.94
C GLY A 146 11.07 -11.09 7.58
N LYS A 147 10.44 -10.42 8.55
CA LYS A 147 9.15 -9.72 8.33
C LYS A 147 9.11 -8.37 9.05
N LEU A 148 8.45 -7.41 8.42
CA LEU A 148 8.05 -6.14 9.01
C LEU A 148 6.54 -6.16 9.27
N TYR A 149 6.12 -5.64 10.42
CA TYR A 149 4.73 -5.62 10.86
C TYR A 149 4.33 -4.18 11.17
N LEU A 150 3.28 -3.71 10.50
CA LEU A 150 2.63 -2.44 10.76
C LEU A 150 1.22 -2.74 11.28
N ILE A 151 0.91 -2.25 12.48
CA ILE A 151 -0.41 -2.39 13.12
C ILE A 151 -1.14 -1.08 12.96
N LEU A 152 -2.12 -1.06 12.08
CA LEU A 152 -2.91 0.11 11.73
C LEU A 152 -4.31 0.02 12.37
N GLU A 153 -4.98 1.15 12.51
CA GLU A 153 -6.41 1.15 12.86
C GLU A 153 -7.22 0.29 11.88
N CYS A 154 -8.23 -0.43 12.39
CA CYS A 154 -9.09 -1.24 11.55
C CYS A 154 -10.26 -0.41 11.00
N LEU A 155 -10.35 -0.31 9.68
CA LEU A 155 -11.40 0.43 8.98
C LEU A 155 -12.48 -0.55 8.51
N SER A 156 -13.71 -0.38 9.00
CA SER A 156 -14.82 -1.30 8.75
C SER A 156 -15.80 -0.82 7.68
N GLY A 157 -15.66 0.42 7.20
CA GLY A 157 -16.56 1.01 6.21
C GLY A 157 -16.25 0.60 4.78
N GLY A 158 -15.16 -0.14 4.52
CA GLY A 158 -14.78 -0.57 3.18
C GLY A 158 -14.06 0.52 2.39
N GLU A 159 -13.80 0.24 1.12
CA GLU A 159 -13.15 1.14 0.17
C GLU A 159 -14.17 2.06 -0.48
N LEU A 160 -13.81 3.32 -0.70
CA LEU A 160 -14.66 4.28 -1.41
C LEU A 160 -14.97 3.80 -2.83
N PHE A 161 -14.05 3.06 -3.44
CA PHE A 161 -14.25 2.35 -4.70
C PHE A 161 -15.53 1.51 -4.72
N THR A 162 -15.71 0.61 -3.75
CA THR A 162 -16.90 -0.25 -3.69
C THR A 162 -18.20 0.55 -3.51
N HIS A 163 -18.13 1.68 -2.81
CA HIS A 163 -19.26 2.58 -2.68
C HIS A 163 -19.58 3.25 -4.02
N LEU A 164 -18.57 3.73 -4.74
CA LEU A 164 -18.76 4.36 -6.04
C LEU A 164 -19.28 3.36 -7.08
N GLU A 165 -18.71 2.16 -7.16
CA GLU A 165 -19.19 1.09 -8.06
C GLU A 165 -20.66 0.74 -7.81
N ARG A 166 -21.09 0.69 -6.54
CA ARG A 166 -22.47 0.34 -6.18
C ARG A 166 -23.46 1.44 -6.57
N GLU A 167 -23.12 2.70 -6.35
CA GLU A 167 -24.02 3.83 -6.65
C GLU A 167 -23.93 4.26 -8.13
N GLY A 168 -22.84 3.90 -8.83
CA GLY A 168 -22.52 4.33 -10.19
C GLY A 168 -22.01 5.77 -10.24
N ILE A 169 -22.78 6.71 -9.68
CA ILE A 169 -22.39 8.12 -9.51
C ILE A 169 -22.78 8.61 -8.11
N PHE A 170 -22.03 9.56 -7.58
CA PHE A 170 -22.38 10.31 -6.39
C PHE A 170 -23.07 11.62 -6.75
N LEU A 171 -24.04 12.02 -5.92
CA LEU A 171 -24.61 13.36 -5.96
C LEU A 171 -23.56 14.39 -5.52
N GLU A 172 -23.70 15.63 -5.99
CA GLU A 172 -22.76 16.71 -5.69
C GLU A 172 -22.53 16.91 -4.19
N ASP A 173 -23.59 16.83 -3.38
CA ASP A 173 -23.48 16.95 -1.91
C ASP A 173 -22.61 15.84 -1.30
N THR A 174 -22.77 14.60 -1.78
CA THR A 174 -21.98 13.44 -1.33
C THR A 174 -20.52 13.56 -1.77
N ALA A 175 -20.29 13.93 -3.03
CA ALA A 175 -18.94 14.15 -3.55
C ALA A 175 -18.24 15.29 -2.78
N CYS A 176 -18.95 16.41 -2.57
CA CYS A 176 -18.46 17.56 -1.81
C CYS A 176 -18.03 17.18 -0.39
N PHE A 177 -18.84 16.36 0.31
CA PHE A 177 -18.51 15.86 1.64
C PHE A 177 -17.18 15.11 1.68
N TYR A 178 -16.99 14.11 0.82
CA TYR A 178 -15.75 13.33 0.79
C TYR A 178 -14.56 14.15 0.30
N LEU A 179 -14.72 14.95 -0.75
CA LEU A 179 -13.66 15.80 -1.29
C LEU A 179 -13.18 16.85 -0.28
N ALA A 180 -14.07 17.37 0.57
CA ALA A 180 -13.68 18.28 1.64
C ALA A 180 -12.77 17.60 2.68
N GLU A 181 -13.11 16.38 3.10
CA GLU A 181 -12.27 15.61 4.04
C GLU A 181 -10.91 15.23 3.44
N ILE A 182 -10.90 14.81 2.17
CA ILE A 182 -9.68 14.51 1.43
C ILE A 182 -8.80 15.75 1.31
N THR A 183 -9.39 16.91 1.01
CA THR A 183 -8.67 18.20 0.93
C THR A 183 -7.96 18.53 2.24
N LEU A 184 -8.61 18.29 3.39
CA LEU A 184 -8.01 18.50 4.71
C LEU A 184 -6.84 17.54 4.96
N ALA A 185 -6.99 16.26 4.58
CA ALA A 185 -5.92 15.27 4.70
C ALA A 185 -4.69 15.64 3.84
N LEU A 186 -4.91 16.01 2.57
CA LEU A 186 -3.85 16.44 1.65
C LEU A 186 -3.16 17.71 2.14
N GLY A 187 -3.94 18.71 2.60
CA GLY A 187 -3.39 19.93 3.18
C GLY A 187 -2.48 19.66 4.37
N HIS A 188 -2.85 18.70 5.24
CA HIS A 188 -2.02 18.27 6.35
C HIS A 188 -0.71 17.62 5.88
N LEU A 189 -0.77 16.67 4.94
CA LEU A 189 0.42 16.03 4.36
C LEU A 189 1.36 17.06 3.72
N HIS A 190 0.81 17.97 2.92
CA HIS A 190 1.59 19.02 2.24
C HIS A 190 2.24 19.97 3.22
N SER A 191 1.60 20.26 4.36
CA SER A 191 2.20 21.08 5.43
C SER A 191 3.42 20.43 6.08
N GLN A 192 3.53 19.10 5.98
CA GLN A 192 4.68 18.32 6.45
C GLN A 192 5.67 17.98 5.32
N GLY A 193 5.48 18.54 4.11
CA GLY A 193 6.35 18.29 2.96
C GLY A 193 6.21 16.88 2.36
N ILE A 194 5.04 16.25 2.55
CA ILE A 194 4.71 14.92 2.03
C ILE A 194 3.75 15.08 0.84
N ILE A 195 4.04 14.38 -0.27
CA ILE A 195 3.12 14.26 -1.41
C ILE A 195 2.55 12.85 -1.43
N TYR A 196 1.22 12.74 -1.60
CA TYR A 196 0.50 11.47 -1.52
C TYR A 196 0.67 10.61 -2.79
N ARG A 197 0.43 11.19 -3.97
CA ARG A 197 0.72 10.67 -5.33
C ARG A 197 -0.07 9.45 -5.82
N ASP A 198 -0.95 8.87 -5.02
CA ASP A 198 -1.79 7.74 -5.43
C ASP A 198 -3.23 7.90 -4.93
N LEU A 199 -3.82 9.07 -5.20
CA LEU A 199 -5.21 9.36 -4.83
C LEU A 199 -6.17 8.73 -5.84
N LYS A 200 -6.77 7.62 -5.42
CA LYS A 200 -7.77 6.85 -6.15
C LYS A 200 -8.80 6.24 -5.18
N PRO A 201 -10.00 5.87 -5.64
CA PRO A 201 -11.06 5.36 -4.77
C PRO A 201 -10.66 4.14 -3.91
N GLU A 202 -9.76 3.28 -4.38
CA GLU A 202 -9.29 2.08 -3.68
C GLU A 202 -8.39 2.41 -2.49
N ASN A 203 -7.66 3.53 -2.55
CA ASN A 203 -6.76 3.96 -1.47
C ASN A 203 -7.47 4.82 -0.42
N ILE A 204 -8.77 5.09 -0.60
CA ILE A 204 -9.59 5.85 0.34
C ILE A 204 -10.55 4.88 1.00
N MET A 205 -10.39 4.67 2.30
CA MET A 205 -11.27 3.79 3.08
C MET A 205 -12.22 4.60 3.95
N LEU A 206 -13.33 3.99 4.35
CA LEU A 206 -14.29 4.57 5.29
C LEU A 206 -14.14 3.95 6.67
N ASN A 207 -14.22 4.78 7.72
CA ASN A 207 -14.33 4.30 9.09
C ASN A 207 -15.77 3.85 9.41
N SER A 208 -16.03 3.40 10.64
CA SER A 208 -17.36 2.94 11.06
C SER A 208 -18.45 4.02 11.07
N GLN A 209 -18.07 5.30 11.00
CA GLN A 209 -18.97 6.44 10.95
C GLN A 209 -19.17 6.97 9.52
N GLY A 210 -18.47 6.40 8.53
CA GLY A 210 -18.54 6.85 7.14
C GLY A 210 -17.60 8.01 6.78
N HIS A 211 -16.67 8.38 7.67
CA HIS A 211 -15.63 9.38 7.35
C HIS A 211 -14.45 8.74 6.63
N ILE A 212 -13.81 9.50 5.74
CA ILE A 212 -12.70 8.99 4.94
C ILE A 212 -11.42 8.83 5.77
N LYS A 213 -10.60 7.89 5.34
CA LYS A 213 -9.25 7.64 5.81
C LYS A 213 -8.38 7.35 4.60
N LEU A 214 -7.41 8.22 4.33
CA LEU A 214 -6.37 7.93 3.34
C LEU A 214 -5.52 6.77 3.85
N THR A 215 -5.26 5.80 2.97
CA THR A 215 -4.46 4.60 3.24
C THR A 215 -3.31 4.47 2.23
N ASP A 216 -2.55 3.38 2.28
CA ASP A 216 -1.45 3.06 1.35
C ASP A 216 -0.43 4.19 1.06
N PHE A 217 0.49 4.41 2.01
CA PHE A 217 1.53 5.44 1.90
C PHE A 217 2.81 4.94 1.20
N GLY A 218 2.77 3.77 0.57
CA GLY A 218 3.92 3.14 -0.09
C GLY A 218 4.52 3.95 -1.25
N LEU A 219 3.70 4.79 -1.88
CA LEU A 219 4.10 5.66 -2.99
C LEU A 219 4.32 7.12 -2.57
N CYS A 220 4.17 7.45 -1.30
CA CYS A 220 4.36 8.82 -0.84
C CYS A 220 5.83 9.26 -0.94
N LYS A 221 6.05 10.58 -0.98
CA LYS A 221 7.40 11.16 -1.06
C LYS A 221 7.57 12.26 -0.02
N GLU A 222 8.54 12.09 0.87
CA GLU A 222 8.97 13.10 1.85
C GLU A 222 9.94 14.13 1.24
N SER A 223 10.12 15.25 1.95
CA SER A 223 11.20 16.23 1.75
C SER A 223 11.17 16.99 0.42
N ILE A 224 9.99 17.39 -0.02
CA ILE A 224 9.85 18.31 -1.16
C ILE A 224 9.66 19.72 -0.62
N HIS A 225 10.78 20.43 -0.43
CA HIS A 225 10.80 21.86 -0.11
C HIS A 225 10.28 22.69 -1.30
N GLU A 226 9.91 23.96 -1.05
CA GLU A 226 9.47 24.87 -2.10
C GLU A 226 10.53 24.95 -3.23
N GLY A 227 10.16 24.50 -4.43
CA GLY A 227 11.04 24.43 -5.60
C GLY A 227 11.67 23.07 -5.90
N ALA A 228 11.58 22.09 -4.99
CA ALA A 228 12.05 20.73 -5.25
C ALA A 228 11.06 19.95 -6.13
N VAL A 229 11.58 19.11 -7.03
CA VAL A 229 10.79 18.22 -7.89
C VAL A 229 11.30 16.79 -7.79
N THR A 230 10.40 15.83 -7.96
CA THR A 230 10.73 14.40 -8.05
C THR A 230 10.40 13.89 -9.45
N HIS A 231 11.19 12.94 -9.97
CA HIS A 231 11.03 12.38 -11.31
C HIS A 231 10.49 10.94 -11.31
N THR A 232 10.07 10.43 -10.15
CA THR A 232 9.61 9.04 -10.00
C THR A 232 8.25 8.82 -10.67
N PHE A 233 8.20 7.96 -11.68
CA PHE A 233 6.95 7.44 -12.23
C PHE A 233 6.27 6.47 -11.24
N CYS A 234 5.07 6.81 -10.75
CA CYS A 234 4.28 6.01 -9.80
C CYS A 234 2.83 6.52 -9.72
N GLY A 235 1.92 5.66 -9.24
CA GLY A 235 0.49 5.90 -9.10
C GLY A 235 -0.35 5.07 -10.08
N THR A 236 -1.67 5.23 -10.05
CA THR A 236 -2.60 4.71 -11.05
C THR A 236 -2.79 5.72 -12.20
N ILE A 237 -2.58 5.28 -13.45
CA ILE A 237 -2.45 6.16 -14.64
C ILE A 237 -3.67 7.07 -14.81
N GLU A 238 -4.86 6.55 -14.56
CA GLU A 238 -6.15 7.25 -14.70
C GLU A 238 -6.26 8.50 -13.79
N TYR A 239 -5.50 8.53 -12.69
CA TYR A 239 -5.50 9.63 -11.71
C TYR A 239 -4.18 10.43 -11.73
N MET A 240 -3.23 10.09 -12.60
CA MET A 240 -1.93 10.77 -12.65
C MET A 240 -2.01 12.14 -13.33
N ALA A 241 -1.26 13.09 -12.79
CA ALA A 241 -1.00 14.36 -13.44
C ALA A 241 -0.10 14.21 -14.69
N PRO A 242 -0.27 15.04 -15.73
CA PRO A 242 0.49 14.95 -16.98
C PRO A 242 2.02 14.97 -16.78
N GLU A 243 2.51 15.78 -15.85
CA GLU A 243 3.94 15.91 -15.51
C GLU A 243 4.54 14.62 -14.92
N ILE A 244 3.72 13.76 -14.29
CA ILE A 244 4.14 12.43 -13.86
C ILE A 244 4.30 11.52 -15.09
N LEU A 245 3.33 11.57 -16.01
CA LEU A 245 3.31 10.76 -17.23
C LEU A 245 4.52 11.07 -18.13
N VAL A 246 4.84 12.35 -18.32
CA VAL A 246 5.98 12.79 -19.15
C VAL A 246 7.31 12.88 -18.39
N ARG A 247 7.32 12.56 -17.09
CA ARG A 247 8.50 12.55 -16.20
C ARG A 247 9.27 13.88 -16.15
N SER A 248 8.58 15.00 -16.36
CA SER A 248 9.18 16.35 -16.35
C SER A 248 9.59 16.85 -14.97
N GLY A 249 9.30 16.06 -13.93
CA GLY A 249 9.44 16.47 -12.54
C GLY A 249 8.09 16.94 -11.99
N HIS A 250 7.76 16.56 -10.76
CA HIS A 250 6.50 16.91 -10.12
C HIS A 250 6.66 17.34 -8.66
N ASN A 251 5.68 18.09 -8.18
CA ASN A 251 5.55 18.58 -6.81
C ASN A 251 4.12 18.33 -6.28
N ARG A 252 3.74 18.93 -5.15
CA ARG A 252 2.44 18.71 -4.50
C ARG A 252 1.21 19.03 -5.35
N ALA A 253 1.37 19.74 -6.46
CA ALA A 253 0.29 20.04 -7.41
C ALA A 253 -0.37 18.78 -8.00
N VAL A 254 0.38 17.67 -8.07
CA VAL A 254 -0.15 16.41 -8.60
C VAL A 254 -1.29 15.84 -7.77
N ASP A 255 -1.29 16.05 -6.45
CA ASP A 255 -2.38 15.58 -5.59
C ASP A 255 -3.68 16.36 -5.86
N TRP A 256 -3.57 17.64 -6.24
CA TRP A 256 -4.74 18.45 -6.63
C TRP A 256 -5.28 18.06 -8.00
N TRP A 257 -4.40 17.65 -8.92
CA TRP A 257 -4.83 17.03 -10.17
C TRP A 257 -5.62 15.74 -9.89
N SER A 258 -5.05 14.83 -9.10
CA SER A 258 -5.73 13.57 -8.74
C SER A 258 -7.04 13.80 -7.98
N LEU A 259 -7.14 14.86 -7.17
CA LEU A 259 -8.41 15.25 -6.53
C LEU A 259 -9.47 15.65 -7.57
N GLY A 260 -9.06 16.37 -8.62
CA GLY A 260 -9.93 16.73 -9.73
C GLY A 260 -10.37 15.53 -10.55
N THR A 261 -9.48 14.57 -10.82
CA THR A 261 -9.85 13.33 -11.53
C THR A 261 -10.78 12.46 -10.69
N LEU A 262 -10.54 12.37 -9.38
CA LEU A 262 -11.43 11.68 -8.45
C LEU A 262 -12.80 12.35 -8.35
N MET A 263 -12.87 13.68 -8.31
CA MET A 263 -14.13 14.43 -8.34
C MET A 263 -14.91 14.13 -9.62
N TYR A 264 -14.24 14.11 -10.77
CA TYR A 264 -14.86 13.78 -12.04
C TYR A 264 -15.45 12.37 -11.99
N ASP A 265 -14.64 11.38 -11.59
CA ASP A 265 -15.04 9.98 -11.45
C ASP A 265 -16.26 9.82 -10.54
N MET A 266 -16.27 10.50 -9.38
CA MET A 266 -17.43 10.52 -8.48
C MET A 266 -18.70 11.04 -9.15
N LEU A 267 -18.62 12.06 -10.00
CA LEU A 267 -19.78 12.73 -10.58
C LEU A 267 -20.25 12.11 -11.90
N THR A 268 -19.39 11.37 -12.59
CA THR A 268 -19.69 10.79 -13.92
C THR A 268 -19.67 9.26 -13.94
N GLY A 269 -19.09 8.61 -12.93
CA GLY A 269 -19.00 7.16 -12.83
C GLY A 269 -17.97 6.56 -13.78
N SER A 270 -17.01 7.36 -14.24
CA SER A 270 -15.95 6.92 -15.14
C SER A 270 -14.72 7.82 -14.97
N ALA A 271 -13.54 7.22 -14.91
CA ALA A 271 -12.29 7.97 -14.88
C ALA A 271 -12.07 8.72 -16.19
N ILE A 272 -11.40 9.88 -16.13
CA ILE A 272 -11.18 10.78 -17.28
C ILE A 272 -10.56 10.07 -18.50
N SER A 273 -9.73 9.06 -18.28
CA SER A 273 -9.07 8.28 -19.34
C SER A 273 -9.96 7.23 -20.01
N GLU A 274 -11.08 6.87 -19.42
CA GLU A 274 -12.06 5.92 -20.01
C GLU A 274 -13.11 6.62 -20.88
N ALA A 275 -13.15 7.96 -20.87
CA ALA A 275 -14.01 8.72 -21.77
C ALA A 275 -13.62 8.39 -23.22
N GLU A 276 -14.45 7.57 -23.89
CA GLU A 276 -14.28 7.26 -25.31
C GLU A 276 -14.05 8.56 -26.09
N PRO A 277 -13.06 8.60 -27.00
CA PRO A 277 -12.90 9.74 -27.87
C PRO A 277 -14.21 9.93 -28.64
N GLN A 278 -14.90 11.05 -28.40
CA GLN A 278 -16.09 11.37 -29.17
C GLN A 278 -15.73 11.27 -30.65
N PRO A 279 -16.51 10.54 -31.47
CA PRO A 279 -16.24 10.50 -32.90
C PRO A 279 -16.29 11.94 -33.38
N ALA A 280 -15.17 12.40 -33.94
CA ALA A 280 -15.07 13.72 -34.56
C ALA A 280 -16.28 13.87 -35.47
N ASP A 281 -17.13 14.86 -35.18
CA ASP A 281 -18.29 15.17 -36.00
C ASP A 281 -17.81 15.29 -37.45
N GLY A 282 -18.14 14.26 -38.22
CA GLY A 282 -17.79 14.11 -39.61
C GLY A 282 -18.64 15.09 -40.40
N GLY A 283 -18.34 16.37 -40.25
CA GLY A 283 -18.90 17.45 -41.05
C GLY A 283 -18.61 17.15 -42.51
N ARG A 284 -19.57 16.55 -43.21
CA ARG A 284 -19.60 16.55 -44.67
C ARG A 284 -19.98 17.97 -45.09
N PRO A 285 -19.11 18.70 -45.80
CA PRO A 285 -19.53 19.92 -46.43
C PRO A 285 -20.49 19.56 -47.56
N GLY A 286 -21.59 20.32 -47.64
CA GLY A 286 -22.63 20.13 -48.64
C GLY A 286 -22.07 20.09 -50.06
N GLY A 287 -22.43 19.05 -50.80
CA GLY A 287 -22.29 18.97 -52.25
C GLY A 287 -23.65 19.18 -52.90
N ARG A 288 -23.93 20.41 -53.34
CA ARG A 288 -24.93 20.66 -54.37
C ARG A 288 -24.51 19.93 -55.66
N ARG A 289 -25.41 19.14 -56.24
CA ARG A 289 -25.74 19.15 -57.68
C ARG A 289 -26.99 18.32 -57.91
#